data_AF-A0A815ISM8-F1
#
_entry.id   AF-A0A815ISM8-F1
#
_cell.length_a   1.000
_cell.length_b   1.000
_cell.length_c   1.000
_cell.angle_alpha   90.00
_cell.angle_beta   90.00
_cell.angle_gamma   90.00
#
_symmetry.space_group_name_H-M   'P 1'
#
loop_
_entity.id
_entity.type
_entity.pdbx_description
1 polymer ?
#
loop_
_entity_poly.entity_id
_entity_poly.type
_entity_poly.pdbx_seq_one_letter_code
_entity_poly.pdbx_strand_id
1 'polypeptide(L)'
;MESNSNSSGDDYKINTHMASKEANQYVTTTTESLYQCFQRDYHACPIFFVGSLQNACDEAFSSTLTEECRPVLVYIQHDKSMTNNIFSYKIFSSTTIINYLLDNYIVWPWDVTLESNRNILQSIWKEMFSTELPDSQNVEQCPMLIGIMRLFEEKKNDSLISEYQFKILLKGDTLIRAQEKSTRGNVLDELTVFKEECDENERILTDYVKKCTIRTKQKIKIELQRLKQNSIRKGLASYIEAA
;
A
#
# COMPACT_ATOMS: atom_id res chain seq x y z
N MET A 1 -14.15 -32.72 -49.27
CA MET A 1 -14.38 -31.97 -48.02
C MET A 1 -13.01 -31.69 -47.42
N GLU A 2 -12.38 -30.63 -47.90
CA GLU A 2 -11.16 -30.05 -47.35
C GLU A 2 -11.32 -28.55 -47.49
N SER A 3 -11.19 -27.82 -46.38
CA SER A 3 -11.03 -26.38 -46.41
C SER A 3 -10.09 -25.99 -45.27
N ASN A 4 -8.83 -25.85 -45.66
CA ASN A 4 -7.82 -25.03 -45.00
C ASN A 4 -8.29 -23.58 -44.93
N SER A 5 -8.06 -22.92 -43.80
CA SER A 5 -7.83 -21.47 -43.76
C SER A 5 -6.83 -21.15 -42.65
N ASN A 6 -5.55 -21.03 -43.06
CA ASN A 6 -4.53 -20.29 -42.34
C ASN A 6 -4.54 -18.85 -42.87
N SER A 7 -4.66 -17.88 -41.96
CA SER A 7 -4.38 -16.45 -42.12
C SER A 7 -4.91 -15.78 -40.85
N SER A 8 -4.26 -14.88 -40.13
CA SER A 8 -2.95 -14.23 -40.22
C SER A 8 -2.95 -13.28 -39.01
N GLY A 9 -1.77 -12.90 -38.50
CA GLY A 9 -1.64 -11.67 -37.73
C GLY A 9 -1.39 -11.84 -36.25
N ASP A 10 -0.19 -12.30 -35.93
CA ASP A 10 0.61 -11.63 -34.90
C ASP A 10 0.50 -10.11 -35.10
N ASP A 11 -0.09 -9.38 -34.14
CA ASP A 11 0.23 -7.97 -33.83
C ASP A 11 -0.64 -7.46 -32.67
N TYR A 12 -0.38 -7.96 -31.46
CA TYR A 12 -0.75 -7.24 -30.23
C TYR A 12 0.51 -6.92 -29.42
N LYS A 13 1.52 -6.36 -30.07
CA LYS A 13 2.52 -5.57 -29.33
C LYS A 13 1.90 -4.22 -29.02
N ILE A 14 1.07 -4.19 -27.98
CA ILE A 14 0.64 -2.94 -27.35
C ILE A 14 1.91 -2.20 -26.95
N ASN A 15 2.11 -1.05 -27.60
CA ASN A 15 3.22 -0.15 -27.40
C ASN A 15 3.21 0.29 -25.93
N THR A 16 4.06 -0.35 -25.12
CA THR A 16 3.97 -0.38 -23.64
C THR A 16 4.13 1.00 -23.00
N HIS A 17 4.63 1.99 -23.75
CA HIS A 17 4.82 3.37 -23.31
C HIS A 17 3.60 4.30 -23.48
N MET A 18 2.65 3.96 -24.37
CA MET A 18 1.41 4.73 -24.56
C MET A 18 0.29 4.22 -23.63
N ALA A 19 0.24 2.90 -23.41
CA ALA A 19 -0.69 2.26 -22.48
C ALA A 19 -0.52 2.74 -21.03
N SER A 20 0.72 3.07 -20.61
CA SER A 20 0.98 3.56 -19.24
C SER A 20 0.50 4.98 -19.00
N LYS A 21 0.53 5.86 -20.00
CA LYS A 21 0.00 7.23 -19.88
C LYS A 21 -1.52 7.24 -19.77
N GLU A 22 -2.19 6.45 -20.61
CA GLU A 22 -3.65 6.34 -20.58
C GLU A 22 -4.14 5.68 -19.28
N ALA A 23 -3.44 4.65 -18.80
CA ALA A 23 -3.74 4.03 -17.51
C ALA A 23 -3.53 5.01 -16.34
N ASN A 24 -2.45 5.78 -16.33
CA ASN A 24 -2.20 6.78 -15.29
C ASN A 24 -3.23 7.90 -15.31
N GLN A 25 -3.64 8.35 -16.50
CA GLN A 25 -4.72 9.33 -16.63
C GLN A 25 -6.03 8.78 -16.10
N TYR A 26 -6.37 7.53 -16.44
CA TYR A 26 -7.58 6.86 -15.93
C TYR A 26 -7.60 6.76 -14.40
N VAL A 27 -6.49 6.33 -13.79
CA VAL A 27 -6.34 6.25 -12.33
C VAL A 27 -6.51 7.64 -11.69
N THR A 28 -5.92 8.67 -12.29
CA THR A 28 -6.04 10.05 -11.81
C THR A 28 -7.49 10.54 -11.89
N THR A 29 -8.17 10.36 -13.03
CA THR A 29 -9.58 10.74 -13.18
C THR A 29 -10.49 9.98 -12.20
N THR A 30 -10.18 8.71 -11.93
CA THR A 30 -10.97 7.86 -11.02
C THR A 30 -10.82 8.32 -9.56
N THR A 31 -9.58 8.56 -9.11
CA THR A 31 -9.30 9.09 -7.77
C THR A 31 -9.91 10.48 -7.56
N GLU A 32 -9.83 11.35 -8.57
CA GLU A 32 -10.46 12.68 -8.55
C GLU A 32 -11.99 12.60 -8.47
N SER A 33 -12.63 11.77 -9.31
CA SER A 33 -14.09 11.60 -9.31
C SER A 33 -14.59 11.10 -7.96
N LEU A 34 -13.87 10.15 -7.36
CA LEU A 34 -14.18 9.64 -6.04
C LEU A 34 -14.05 10.73 -4.97
N TYR A 35 -12.98 11.52 -5.02
CA TYR A 35 -12.79 12.63 -4.10
C TYR A 35 -13.90 13.66 -4.19
N GLN A 36 -14.33 14.03 -5.40
CA GLN A 36 -15.46 14.95 -5.61
C GLN A 36 -16.78 14.42 -5.05
N CYS A 37 -17.06 13.11 -5.17
CA CYS A 37 -18.22 12.49 -4.53
C CYS A 37 -18.18 12.65 -3.00
N PHE A 38 -17.03 12.39 -2.37
CA PHE A 38 -16.89 12.57 -0.93
C PHE A 38 -17.03 14.03 -0.49
N GLN A 39 -16.47 14.97 -1.25
CA GLN A 39 -16.63 16.41 -0.95
C GLN A 39 -18.10 16.87 -1.02
N ARG A 40 -18.91 16.26 -1.89
CA ARG A 40 -20.35 16.54 -1.99
C ARG A 40 -21.13 15.93 -0.83
N ASP A 41 -20.78 14.71 -0.45
CA ASP A 41 -21.60 13.87 0.41
C ASP A 41 -21.24 14.02 1.92
N TYR A 42 -20.07 14.59 2.25
CA TYR A 42 -19.61 14.81 3.63
C TYR A 42 -19.23 16.27 3.91
N HIS A 43 -19.62 16.79 5.08
CA HIS A 43 -19.30 18.16 5.51
C HIS A 43 -17.81 18.37 5.84
N ALA A 44 -17.13 17.30 6.26
CA ALA A 44 -15.69 17.25 6.44
C ALA A 44 -15.19 16.10 5.57
N CYS A 45 -14.32 16.37 4.61
CA CYS A 45 -13.80 15.36 3.71
C CYS A 45 -12.31 15.16 3.98
N PRO A 46 -11.81 13.90 4.06
CA PRO A 46 -10.37 13.68 4.02
C PRO A 46 -9.81 14.28 2.73
N ILE A 47 -8.64 14.90 2.81
CA ILE A 47 -7.89 15.27 1.62
C ILE A 47 -7.32 13.98 1.04
N PHE A 48 -7.87 13.56 -0.09
CA PHE A 48 -7.36 12.41 -0.82
C PHE A 48 -6.26 12.81 -1.79
N PHE A 49 -5.25 11.95 -1.90
CA PHE A 49 -4.24 12.05 -2.94
C PHE A 49 -4.86 11.72 -4.30
N VAL A 50 -4.75 12.66 -5.25
CA VAL A 50 -5.21 12.50 -6.63
C VAL A 50 -4.02 12.16 -7.52
N GLY A 51 -4.06 11.00 -8.16
CA GLY A 51 -2.97 10.49 -8.99
C GLY A 51 -2.76 8.99 -8.83
N SER A 52 -1.66 8.47 -9.37
CA SER A 52 -1.33 7.05 -9.25
C SER A 52 -0.91 6.68 -7.82
N LEU A 53 -1.09 5.41 -7.43
CA LEU A 53 -0.58 4.90 -6.15
C LEU A 53 0.94 5.03 -6.06
N GLN A 54 1.66 4.89 -7.17
CA GLN A 54 3.10 5.11 -7.23
C GLN A 54 3.46 6.56 -6.89
N ASN A 55 2.73 7.55 -7.43
CA ASN A 55 2.95 8.95 -7.11
C ASN A 55 2.69 9.25 -5.62
N ALA A 56 1.67 8.61 -5.02
CA ALA A 56 1.40 8.73 -3.59
C ALA A 56 2.57 8.16 -2.76
N CYS A 57 3.13 7.02 -3.16
CA CYS A 57 4.32 6.46 -2.55
C CYS A 57 5.55 7.36 -2.74
N ASP A 58 5.75 7.94 -3.92
CA ASP A 58 6.88 8.83 -4.18
C ASP A 58 6.82 10.09 -3.30
N GLU A 59 5.62 10.64 -3.06
CA GLU A 59 5.42 11.75 -2.13
C GLU A 59 5.67 11.31 -0.67
N ALA A 60 5.07 10.18 -0.28
CA ALA A 60 5.17 9.61 1.07
C ALA A 60 6.60 9.29 1.48
N PHE A 61 7.40 8.79 0.53
CA PHE A 61 8.74 8.26 0.76
C PHE A 61 9.83 9.10 0.05
N SER A 62 9.56 10.39 -0.12
CA SER A 62 10.49 11.36 -0.71
C SER A 62 11.74 11.59 0.13
N SER A 63 11.65 11.45 1.46
CA SER A 63 12.80 11.45 2.36
C SER A 63 13.56 10.12 2.35
N THR A 64 14.84 10.17 2.66
CA THR A 64 15.67 8.98 2.92
C THR A 64 15.61 8.53 4.38
N LEU A 65 15.02 9.34 5.26
CA LEU A 65 14.81 9.01 6.66
C LEU A 65 13.39 8.48 6.86
N THR A 66 13.29 7.24 7.35
CA THR A 66 12.00 6.58 7.63
C THR A 66 11.10 7.39 8.56
N GLU A 67 11.68 8.09 9.54
CA GLU A 67 10.95 8.86 10.55
C GLU A 67 10.29 10.13 9.98
N GLU A 68 10.75 10.59 8.81
CA GLU A 68 10.18 11.75 8.10
C GLU A 68 9.15 11.34 7.03
N CYS A 69 9.00 10.03 6.78
CA CYS A 69 8.08 9.51 5.78
C CYS A 69 6.69 9.32 6.40
N ARG A 70 5.66 9.87 5.77
CA ARG A 70 4.25 9.59 6.12
C ARG A 70 3.77 8.37 5.32
N PRO A 71 3.37 7.25 5.96
CA PRO A 71 2.87 6.08 5.25
C PRO A 71 1.71 6.39 4.30
N VAL A 72 1.53 5.57 3.27
CA VAL A 72 0.36 5.68 2.39
C VAL A 72 -0.76 4.82 2.96
N LEU A 73 -1.95 5.39 3.13
CA LEU A 73 -3.15 4.69 3.51
C LEU A 73 -4.04 4.47 2.29
N VAL A 74 -4.09 3.24 1.79
CA VAL A 74 -4.97 2.84 0.69
C VAL A 74 -6.37 2.62 1.26
N TYR A 75 -7.30 3.47 0.88
CA TYR A 75 -8.72 3.35 1.20
C TYR A 75 -9.46 2.69 0.05
N ILE A 76 -9.80 1.41 0.22
CA ILE A 76 -10.53 0.63 -0.77
C ILE A 76 -12.00 0.61 -0.38
N GLN A 77 -12.87 1.01 -1.30
CA GLN A 77 -14.31 0.97 -1.11
C GLN A 77 -15.01 0.12 -2.17
N HIS A 78 -16.22 -0.32 -1.84
CA HIS A 78 -17.11 -1.03 -2.74
C HIS A 78 -18.57 -0.68 -2.42
N ASP A 79 -19.32 -0.13 -3.37
CA ASP A 79 -20.67 0.41 -3.14
C ASP A 79 -21.69 -0.65 -2.69
N LYS A 80 -21.52 -1.90 -3.15
CA LYS A 80 -22.37 -3.02 -2.70
C LYS A 80 -22.03 -3.55 -1.31
N SER A 81 -20.98 -3.04 -0.65
CA SER A 81 -20.70 -3.45 0.73
C SER A 81 -21.69 -2.78 1.68
N MET A 82 -22.35 -3.59 2.49
CA MET A 82 -23.29 -3.11 3.51
C MET A 82 -22.63 -2.23 4.58
N THR A 83 -21.32 -2.37 4.78
CA THR A 83 -20.58 -1.62 5.80
C THR A 83 -19.98 -0.33 5.27
N ASN A 84 -19.88 -0.15 3.95
CA ASN A 84 -19.22 1.01 3.35
C ASN A 84 -19.88 2.32 3.77
N ASN A 85 -21.21 2.39 3.73
CA ASN A 85 -21.93 3.60 4.11
C ASN A 85 -21.78 3.94 5.59
N ILE A 86 -21.85 2.93 6.46
CA ILE A 86 -21.69 3.11 7.92
C ILE A 86 -20.26 3.54 8.23
N PHE A 87 -19.29 2.89 7.60
CA PHE A 87 -17.88 3.19 7.72
C PHE A 87 -17.56 4.62 7.32
N SER A 88 -17.87 4.97 6.07
CA SER A 88 -17.55 6.27 5.49
C SER A 88 -18.21 7.38 6.29
N TYR A 89 -19.46 7.19 6.71
CA TYR A 89 -20.12 8.14 7.61
C TYR A 89 -19.39 8.27 8.94
N LYS A 90 -19.03 7.18 9.64
CA LYS A 90 -18.39 7.28 10.96
C LYS A 90 -16.99 7.86 10.91
N ILE A 91 -16.18 7.46 9.93
CA ILE A 91 -14.79 7.88 9.80
C ILE A 91 -14.72 9.30 9.25
N PHE A 92 -15.43 9.59 8.17
CA PHE A 92 -15.34 10.89 7.49
C PHE A 92 -16.33 11.93 8.03
N SER A 93 -17.24 11.60 8.95
CA SER A 93 -17.98 12.63 9.70
C SER A 93 -17.26 13.08 10.97
N SER A 94 -16.16 12.43 11.35
CA SER A 94 -15.38 12.80 12.54
C SER A 94 -14.16 13.63 12.17
N THR A 95 -14.20 14.93 12.46
CA THR A 95 -13.07 15.85 12.22
C THR A 95 -11.80 15.38 12.94
N THR A 96 -11.94 14.80 14.15
CA THR A 96 -10.80 14.26 14.90
C THR A 96 -10.11 13.12 14.17
N ILE A 97 -10.90 12.20 13.57
CA ILE A 97 -10.34 11.08 12.81
C ILE A 97 -9.73 11.59 11.50
N ILE A 98 -10.43 12.47 10.78
CA ILE A 98 -9.89 13.05 9.54
C ILE A 98 -8.54 13.73 9.80
N ASN A 99 -8.44 14.57 10.84
CA ASN A 99 -7.19 15.24 11.18
C ASN A 99 -6.10 14.23 11.52
N TYR A 100 -6.41 13.20 12.31
CA TYR A 100 -5.46 12.13 12.60
C TYR A 100 -4.95 11.45 11.32
N LEU A 101 -5.84 11.12 10.39
CA LEU A 101 -5.46 10.49 9.13
C LEU A 101 -4.57 11.40 8.28
N LEU A 102 -4.88 12.70 8.21
CA LEU A 102 -4.12 13.67 7.42
C LEU A 102 -2.76 14.02 8.01
N ASP A 103 -2.66 14.04 9.34
CA ASP A 103 -1.41 14.31 10.03
C ASP A 103 -0.42 13.14 9.88
N ASN A 104 -0.93 11.90 9.87
CA ASN A 104 -0.11 10.69 9.91
C ASN A 104 0.05 9.98 8.56
N TYR A 105 -0.86 10.18 7.59
CA TYR A 105 -0.89 9.41 6.35
C TYR A 105 -1.11 10.27 5.10
N ILE A 106 -0.60 9.76 3.97
CA ILE A 106 -1.11 10.14 2.65
C ILE A 106 -2.25 9.18 2.30
N VAL A 107 -3.48 9.69 2.19
CA VAL A 107 -4.65 8.82 1.95
C VAL A 107 -4.92 8.71 0.44
N TRP A 108 -4.79 7.52 -0.12
CA TRP A 108 -5.06 7.24 -1.53
C TRP A 108 -6.34 6.41 -1.68
N PRO A 109 -7.39 6.94 -2.33
CA PRO A 109 -8.68 6.26 -2.41
C PRO A 109 -8.80 5.41 -3.68
N TRP A 110 -9.53 4.29 -3.62
CA TRP A 110 -9.86 3.51 -4.81
C TRP A 110 -11.22 2.83 -4.70
N ASP A 111 -12.02 2.99 -5.74
CA ASP A 111 -13.32 2.32 -5.86
C ASP A 111 -13.18 1.02 -6.65
N VAL A 112 -13.40 -0.10 -5.97
CA VAL A 112 -13.38 -1.44 -6.57
C VAL A 112 -14.76 -1.95 -6.93
N THR A 113 -15.79 -1.11 -7.00
CA THR A 113 -17.16 -1.52 -7.37
C THR A 113 -17.21 -2.16 -8.76
N LEU A 114 -16.47 -1.59 -9.72
CA LEU A 114 -16.32 -2.14 -11.06
C LEU A 114 -15.21 -3.20 -11.12
N GLU A 115 -15.47 -4.29 -11.86
CA GLU A 115 -14.50 -5.36 -12.09
C GLU A 115 -13.22 -4.86 -12.78
N SER A 116 -13.35 -3.89 -13.69
CA SER A 116 -12.20 -3.22 -14.32
C SER A 116 -11.28 -2.58 -13.27
N ASN A 117 -11.86 -1.91 -12.28
CA ASN A 117 -11.10 -1.22 -11.24
C ASN A 117 -10.44 -2.20 -10.27
N ARG A 118 -11.07 -3.34 -10.00
CA ARG A 118 -10.45 -4.47 -9.28
C ARG A 118 -9.21 -4.97 -9.99
N ASN A 119 -9.32 -5.27 -11.28
CA ASN A 119 -8.22 -5.78 -12.09
C ASN A 119 -7.08 -4.77 -12.22
N ILE A 120 -7.40 -3.47 -12.35
CA ILE A 120 -6.40 -2.40 -12.34
C ILE A 120 -5.67 -2.35 -11.01
N LEU A 121 -6.39 -2.36 -9.88
CA LEU A 121 -5.76 -2.35 -8.56
C LEU A 121 -4.88 -3.58 -8.33
N GLN A 122 -5.36 -4.77 -8.72
CA GLN A 122 -4.56 -6.00 -8.64
C GLN A 122 -3.29 -5.91 -9.50
N SER A 123 -3.37 -5.31 -10.69
CA SER A 123 -2.21 -5.15 -11.57
C SER A 123 -1.19 -4.18 -10.96
N ILE A 124 -1.64 -3.03 -10.47
CA ILE A 124 -0.81 -2.06 -9.73
C ILE A 124 -0.15 -2.75 -8.52
N TRP A 125 -0.93 -3.50 -7.74
CA TRP A 125 -0.44 -4.19 -6.56
C TRP A 125 0.65 -5.21 -6.89
N LYS A 126 0.42 -6.02 -7.92
CA LYS A 126 1.36 -7.04 -8.37
C LYS A 126 2.65 -6.42 -8.90
N GLU A 127 2.56 -5.30 -9.61
CA GLU A 127 3.72 -4.55 -10.10
C GLU A 127 4.55 -3.96 -8.94
N MET A 128 3.89 -3.33 -7.97
CA MET A 128 4.57 -2.65 -6.87
C MET A 128 5.13 -3.61 -5.80
N PHE A 129 4.41 -4.68 -5.48
CA PHE A 129 4.72 -5.55 -4.33
C PHE A 129 5.06 -6.99 -4.70
N SER A 130 5.01 -7.35 -5.99
CA SER A 130 5.24 -8.73 -6.46
C SER A 130 4.38 -9.79 -5.76
N THR A 131 3.20 -9.39 -5.26
CA THR A 131 2.25 -10.25 -4.56
C THR A 131 0.81 -9.90 -4.94
N GLU A 132 -0.13 -10.76 -4.60
CA GLU A 132 -1.56 -10.52 -4.84
C GLU A 132 -2.15 -9.61 -3.76
N LEU A 133 -3.11 -8.77 -4.16
CA LEU A 133 -3.87 -7.96 -3.22
C LEU A 133 -4.69 -8.87 -2.30
N PRO A 134 -4.51 -8.80 -0.96
CA PRO A 134 -5.26 -9.63 -0.02
C PRO A 134 -6.76 -9.42 -0.18
N ASP A 135 -7.52 -10.52 -0.12
CA ASP A 135 -8.99 -10.50 -0.07
C ASP A 135 -9.68 -9.72 -1.21
N SER A 136 -9.01 -9.54 -2.35
CA SER A 136 -9.44 -8.70 -3.48
C SER A 136 -10.80 -9.04 -4.10
N GLN A 137 -11.39 -10.18 -3.75
CA GLN A 137 -12.71 -10.62 -4.23
C GLN A 137 -13.81 -10.52 -3.17
N ASN A 138 -13.48 -10.26 -1.90
CA ASN A 138 -14.47 -10.29 -0.82
C ASN A 138 -15.07 -8.89 -0.57
N VAL A 139 -16.21 -8.64 -1.21
CA VAL A 139 -16.99 -7.41 -1.06
C VAL A 139 -17.36 -7.12 0.40
N GLU A 140 -17.59 -8.14 1.23
CA GLU A 140 -17.99 -7.97 2.63
C GLU A 140 -16.86 -7.38 3.51
N GLN A 141 -15.61 -7.50 3.05
CA GLN A 141 -14.47 -6.92 3.76
C GLN A 141 -14.25 -5.45 3.40
N CYS A 142 -14.84 -4.96 2.31
CA CYS A 142 -14.84 -3.54 2.03
C CYS A 142 -15.73 -2.80 3.04
N PRO A 143 -15.37 -1.59 3.46
CA PRO A 143 -14.15 -0.89 3.06
C PRO A 143 -12.92 -1.44 3.78
N MET A 144 -11.77 -1.37 3.09
CA MET A 144 -10.49 -1.78 3.64
C MET A 144 -9.55 -0.60 3.73
N LEU A 145 -8.82 -0.54 4.84
CA LEU A 145 -7.70 0.37 5.03
C LEU A 145 -6.41 -0.44 5.05
N ILE A 146 -5.53 -0.18 4.09
CA ILE A 146 -4.23 -0.85 3.98
C ILE A 146 -3.12 0.19 4.09
N GLY A 147 -2.27 0.05 5.10
CA GLY A 147 -1.09 0.91 5.28
C GLY A 147 0.08 0.36 4.48
N ILE A 148 0.66 1.17 3.60
CA ILE A 148 1.90 0.92 2.87
C ILE A 148 3.02 1.74 3.50
N MET A 149 4.18 1.12 3.68
CA MET A 149 5.40 1.75 4.18
C MET A 149 6.60 1.34 3.34
N ARG A 150 7.65 2.17 3.35
CA ARG A 150 8.93 1.84 2.74
C ARG A 150 9.96 1.46 3.80
N LEU A 151 10.53 0.27 3.67
CA LEU A 151 11.70 -0.16 4.42
C LEU A 151 12.96 0.23 3.65
N PHE A 152 13.91 0.85 4.34
CA PHE A 152 15.22 1.17 3.78
C PHE A 152 16.22 0.07 4.15
N GLU A 153 16.88 -0.53 3.15
CA GLU A 153 18.09 -1.32 3.35
C GLU A 153 19.33 -0.43 3.14
N GLU A 154 20.28 -0.48 4.08
CA GLU A 154 21.54 0.25 3.96
C GLU A 154 22.42 -0.31 2.81
N LYS A 155 22.99 0.65 2.06
CA LYS A 155 23.69 0.56 0.77
C LYS A 155 24.38 -0.77 0.39
N LYS A 156 24.14 -1.16 -0.86
CA LYS A 156 25.11 -1.87 -1.70
C LYS A 156 25.52 -0.91 -2.83
N ASN A 157 26.77 -0.41 -2.82
CA ASN A 157 27.33 0.46 -3.87
C ASN A 157 26.58 1.77 -4.14
N ASP A 158 26.40 2.62 -3.12
CA ASP A 158 25.77 3.95 -3.20
C ASP A 158 24.28 4.03 -3.55
N SER A 159 23.61 2.94 -3.92
CA SER A 159 22.14 2.88 -3.99
C SER A 159 21.53 2.32 -2.70
N LEU A 160 20.57 3.05 -2.13
CA LEU A 160 19.66 2.53 -1.11
C LEU A 160 18.69 1.58 -1.81
N ILE A 161 18.65 0.32 -1.39
CA ILE A 161 17.62 -0.61 -1.82
C ILE A 161 16.44 -0.39 -0.88
N SER A 162 15.28 -0.07 -1.43
CA SER A 162 14.06 0.10 -0.64
C SER A 162 13.04 -0.97 -1.02
N GLU A 163 12.44 -1.60 -0.02
CA GLU A 163 11.36 -2.57 -0.21
C GLU A 163 10.07 -2.00 0.39
N TYR A 164 8.97 -2.08 -0.36
CA TYR A 164 7.67 -1.72 0.20
C TYR A 164 7.12 -2.87 1.05
N GLN A 165 6.43 -2.51 2.14
CA GLN A 165 5.68 -3.43 2.97
C GLN A 165 4.27 -2.88 3.15
N PHE A 166 3.29 -3.76 3.35
CA PHE A 166 1.93 -3.35 3.62
C PHE A 166 1.28 -4.20 4.72
N LYS A 167 0.28 -3.62 5.39
CA LYS A 167 -0.56 -4.30 6.38
C LYS A 167 -1.99 -3.81 6.26
N ILE A 168 -2.93 -4.74 6.34
CA ILE A 168 -4.35 -4.41 6.48
C ILE A 168 -4.54 -3.86 7.90
N LEU A 169 -4.92 -2.59 8.00
CA LEU A 169 -5.18 -1.90 9.26
C LEU A 169 -6.63 -2.11 9.67
N LEU A 170 -7.54 -2.12 8.70
CA LEU A 170 -8.95 -2.29 8.99
C LEU A 170 -9.71 -2.90 7.83
N LYS A 171 -10.80 -3.58 8.17
CA LYS A 171 -11.78 -4.16 7.26
C LYS A 171 -13.19 -3.77 7.71
N GLY A 172 -14.14 -3.79 6.79
CA GLY A 172 -15.53 -3.41 7.05
C GLY A 172 -16.20 -4.27 8.14
N ASP A 173 -15.84 -5.56 8.24
CA ASP A 173 -16.37 -6.48 9.25
C ASP A 173 -15.94 -6.14 10.68
N THR A 174 -14.78 -5.50 10.86
CA THR A 174 -14.29 -5.02 12.16
C THR A 174 -15.27 -4.02 12.79
N LEU A 175 -15.78 -3.08 11.99
CA LEU A 175 -16.72 -2.06 12.47
C LEU A 175 -18.12 -2.62 12.76
N ILE A 176 -18.57 -3.63 12.02
CA ILE A 176 -19.78 -4.39 12.41
C ILE A 176 -19.56 -5.04 13.78
N ARG A 177 -18.44 -5.76 13.96
CA ARG A 177 -18.15 -6.43 15.24
C ARG A 177 -18.02 -5.44 16.40
N ALA A 178 -17.51 -4.24 16.14
CA ALA A 178 -17.49 -3.16 17.12
C ALA A 178 -18.90 -2.65 17.45
N GLN A 179 -19.79 -2.50 16.46
CA GLN A 179 -21.21 -2.14 16.67
C GLN A 179 -21.99 -3.22 17.45
N GLU A 180 -21.75 -4.49 17.15
CA GLU A 180 -22.36 -5.63 17.87
C GLU A 180 -21.91 -5.69 19.33
N LYS A 181 -20.67 -5.25 19.62
CA LYS A 181 -20.18 -5.10 21.00
C LYS A 181 -20.74 -3.83 21.66
N SER A 182 -20.90 -2.74 20.91
CA SER A 182 -21.37 -1.43 21.40
C SER A 182 -22.89 -1.35 21.56
N THR A 183 -23.68 -2.28 21.02
CA THR A 183 -25.12 -2.37 21.37
C THR A 183 -25.36 -2.73 22.86
N ARG A 184 -24.28 -2.87 23.64
CA ARG A 184 -24.26 -2.93 25.11
C ARG A 184 -23.66 -1.68 25.81
N GLY A 185 -23.32 -0.60 25.08
CA GLY A 185 -22.60 0.60 25.58
C GLY A 185 -22.75 1.87 24.72
N ASN A 186 -22.10 2.99 25.09
CA ASN A 186 -22.28 4.32 24.49
C ASN A 186 -21.50 4.51 23.15
N VAL A 187 -22.03 5.35 22.23
CA VAL A 187 -21.46 5.67 20.90
C VAL A 187 -20.01 6.19 20.92
N LEU A 188 -19.57 6.81 22.03
CA LEU A 188 -18.20 7.30 22.19
C LEU A 188 -17.15 6.17 22.22
N ASP A 189 -17.57 4.96 22.58
CA ASP A 189 -16.69 3.79 22.65
C ASP A 189 -16.24 3.34 21.25
N GLU A 190 -17.04 3.55 20.20
CA GLU A 190 -16.72 3.06 18.85
C GLU A 190 -15.58 3.83 18.18
N LEU A 191 -15.57 5.17 18.30
CA LEU A 191 -14.48 6.01 17.77
C LEU A 191 -13.19 5.78 18.57
N THR A 192 -13.32 5.49 19.86
CA THR A 192 -12.20 5.15 20.74
C THR A 192 -11.61 3.80 20.32
N VAL A 193 -12.44 2.78 20.12
CA VAL A 193 -12.02 1.46 19.60
C VAL A 193 -11.35 1.58 18.23
N PHE A 194 -11.92 2.39 17.32
CA PHE A 194 -11.30 2.63 16.01
C PHE A 194 -9.91 3.25 16.15
N LYS A 195 -9.78 4.29 16.98
CA LYS A 195 -8.50 4.95 17.22
C LYS A 195 -7.49 4.00 17.88
N GLU A 196 -7.91 3.25 18.88
CA GLU A 196 -7.07 2.25 19.55
C GLU A 196 -6.60 1.16 18.59
N GLU A 197 -7.45 0.70 17.68
CA GLU A 197 -7.09 -0.30 16.68
C GLU A 197 -6.14 0.27 15.61
N CYS A 198 -6.34 1.52 15.18
CA CYS A 198 -5.38 2.23 14.34
C CYS A 198 -4.03 2.42 15.05
N ASP A 199 -4.02 2.91 16.29
CA ASP A 199 -2.83 3.14 17.11
C ASP A 199 -2.07 1.83 17.35
N GLU A 200 -2.76 0.74 17.68
CA GLU A 200 -2.16 -0.58 17.88
C GLU A 200 -1.62 -1.14 16.55
N ASN A 201 -2.35 -0.95 15.45
CA ASN A 201 -1.85 -1.37 14.13
C ASN A 201 -0.62 -0.58 13.70
N GLU A 202 -0.57 0.73 13.97
CA GLU A 202 0.57 1.59 13.74
C GLU A 202 1.76 1.20 14.62
N ARG A 203 1.51 0.86 15.88
CA ARG A 203 2.53 0.34 16.79
C ARG A 203 3.11 -0.99 16.29
N ILE A 204 2.26 -1.92 15.88
CA ILE A 204 2.68 -3.20 15.29
C ILE A 204 3.48 -2.95 14.02
N LEU A 205 3.04 -2.04 13.16
CA LEU A 205 3.75 -1.66 11.94
C LEU A 205 5.14 -1.08 12.27
N THR A 206 5.21 -0.16 13.23
CA THR A 206 6.46 0.46 13.69
C THR A 206 7.42 -0.57 14.28
N ASP A 207 6.91 -1.48 15.12
CA ASP A 207 7.71 -2.55 15.70
C ASP A 207 8.18 -3.56 14.65
N TYR A 208 7.32 -3.87 13.67
CA TYR A 208 7.66 -4.72 12.53
C TYR A 208 8.78 -4.10 11.69
N VAL A 209 8.67 -2.80 11.36
CA VAL A 209 9.71 -2.04 10.66
C VAL A 209 11.02 -2.10 11.44
N LYS A 210 11.01 -1.78 12.73
CA LYS A 210 12.20 -1.84 13.59
C LYS A 210 12.83 -3.23 13.58
N LYS A 211 12.03 -4.29 13.72
CA LYS A 211 12.49 -5.69 13.67
C LYS A 211 13.09 -6.05 12.32
N CYS A 212 12.47 -5.63 11.22
CA CYS A 212 12.98 -5.84 9.87
C CYS A 212 14.30 -5.10 9.64
N THR A 213 14.40 -3.83 10.03
CA THR A 213 15.65 -3.05 9.98
C THR A 213 16.76 -3.74 10.76
N ILE A 214 16.48 -4.25 11.96
CA ILE A 214 17.47 -5.00 12.77
C ILE A 214 17.93 -6.28 12.06
N ARG A 215 17.00 -7.08 11.52
CA ARG A 215 17.32 -8.31 10.79
C ARG A 215 18.16 -8.03 9.55
N THR A 216 17.83 -7.00 8.78
CA THR A 216 18.61 -6.57 7.61
C THR A 216 20.01 -6.12 8.03
N LYS A 217 20.14 -5.28 9.06
CA LYS A 217 21.46 -4.87 9.61
C LYS A 217 22.31 -6.08 10.04
N GLN A 218 21.70 -7.10 10.64
CA GLN A 218 22.38 -8.35 11.00
C GLN A 218 22.85 -9.14 9.77
N LYS A 219 21.99 -9.31 8.75
CA LYS A 219 22.35 -9.97 7.49
C LYS A 219 23.52 -9.27 6.80
N ILE A 220 23.49 -7.94 6.72
CA ILE A 220 24.57 -7.13 6.13
C ILE A 220 25.88 -7.30 6.92
N LYS A 221 25.83 -7.26 8.26
CA LYS A 221 27.02 -7.45 9.10
C LYS A 221 27.68 -8.81 8.84
N ILE A 222 26.88 -9.87 8.72
CA ILE A 222 27.37 -11.22 8.40
C ILE A 222 28.01 -11.26 7.01
N GLU A 223 27.37 -10.65 6.01
CA GLU A 223 27.88 -10.68 4.64
C GLU A 223 29.17 -9.85 4.47
N LEU A 224 29.26 -8.69 5.14
CA LEU A 224 30.50 -7.90 5.20
C LEU A 224 31.66 -8.67 5.85
N GLN A 225 31.38 -9.46 6.90
CA GLN A 225 32.38 -10.33 7.52
C GLN A 225 32.88 -11.40 6.56
N ARG A 226 31.97 -12.03 5.80
CA ARG A 226 32.33 -13.02 4.77
C ARG A 226 33.19 -12.41 3.66
N LEU A 227 32.81 -11.24 3.15
CA LEU A 227 33.57 -10.55 2.10
C LEU A 227 34.98 -10.17 2.57
N LYS A 228 35.13 -9.66 3.81
CA LYS A 228 36.46 -9.38 4.40
C LYS A 228 37.31 -10.64 4.50
N GLN A 229 36.75 -11.75 4.99
CA GLN A 229 37.47 -13.03 5.06
C GLN A 229 37.89 -13.56 3.69
N ASN A 230 37.03 -13.43 2.68
CA ASN A 230 37.33 -13.85 1.32
C ASN A 230 38.41 -12.98 0.66
N SER A 231 38.40 -11.65 0.88
CA SER A 231 39.47 -10.77 0.41
C SER A 231 40.82 -11.11 1.04
N ILE A 232 40.85 -11.38 2.35
CA ILE A 232 42.08 -11.78 3.05
C ILE A 232 42.60 -13.11 2.50
N ARG A 233 41.72 -14.10 2.28
CA ARG A 233 42.10 -15.39 1.69
C ARG A 233 42.67 -15.25 0.28
N LYS A 234 42.04 -14.42 -0.57
CA LYS A 234 42.54 -14.16 -1.93
C LYS A 234 43.89 -13.44 -1.92
N GLY A 235 44.08 -12.45 -1.05
CA GLY A 235 45.36 -11.74 -0.91
C GLY A 235 46.49 -12.65 -0.41
N LEU A 236 46.20 -13.56 0.53
CA LEU A 236 47.16 -14.56 0.99
C LEU A 236 47.50 -15.59 -0.10
N ALA A 237 46.51 -16.06 -0.86
CA ALA A 237 46.74 -16.98 -1.97
C ALA A 237 47.66 -16.36 -3.05
N SER A 238 47.42 -15.09 -3.42
CA SER A 238 48.29 -14.39 -4.37
C SER A 238 49.71 -14.14 -3.86
N TYR A 239 49.89 -14.02 -2.54
CA TYR A 239 51.22 -13.82 -1.94
C TYR A 239 52.02 -15.13 -1.91
N ILE A 240 51.35 -16.26 -1.71
CA ILE A 240 51.97 -17.60 -1.75
C ILE A 240 52.35 -18.00 -3.17
N GLU A 241 51.54 -17.66 -4.18
CA GLU A 241 51.86 -17.94 -5.59
C GLU A 241 53.01 -17.08 -6.15
N ALA A 242 53.34 -15.97 -5.49
CA ALA A 242 54.40 -15.06 -5.90
C ALA A 242 55.76 -15.29 -5.19
N ALA A 243 55.82 -16.22 -4.24
CA ALA A 243 57.01 -16.56 -3.44
C ALA A 243 57.59 -17.92 -3.85
#